data_AF-A0ABD1WU70-F1
#
_entry.id   AF-A0ABD1WU70-F1
#
_cell.length_a   1.000
_cell.length_b   1.000
_cell.length_c   1.000
_cell.angle_alpha   90.00
_cell.angle_beta   90.00
_cell.angle_gamma   90.00
#
_symmetry.space_group_name_H-M   'P 1'
#
loop_
_entity.id
_entity.type
_entity.pdbx_description
1 polymer ?
#
loop_
_entity_poly.entity_id
_entity_poly.type
_entity_poly.pdbx_seq_one_letter_code
_entity_poly.pdbx_strand_id
1 'polypeptide(L)'
;MGVFPKDYVIHVFYLIRLWVAEGFLKPIIPKSLEEVAKEYLEDLIDRNLIMVRYRSYRDDSGELKTCSIHDLIRDLIVRKAREEKFLHVMNQKVEISPEIIKNQRHLSIYGEIRFDVGDMYDSTVRSLLHLADSLLSVNKCSPLLRCWMHAI
;
A
#
# COMPACT_ATOMS: atom_id res chain seq x y z
N MET A 1 2.69 2.32 2.60
CA MET A 1 3.14 1.24 3.52
C MET A 1 2.17 0.96 4.66
N GLY A 2 1.62 1.96 5.37
CA GLY A 2 0.60 1.72 6.42
C GLY A 2 -0.71 1.05 5.94
N VAL A 3 -0.89 0.98 4.63
CA VAL A 3 -1.97 0.29 3.89
C VAL A 3 -1.89 -1.25 4.01
N PHE A 4 -0.75 -1.81 4.41
CA PHE A 4 -0.56 -3.25 4.55
C PHE A 4 -0.88 -3.70 5.99
N PRO A 5 -1.36 -4.94 6.21
CA PRO A 5 -1.60 -5.48 7.54
C PRO A 5 -0.32 -5.55 8.39
N LYS A 6 -0.49 -5.78 9.70
CA LYS A 6 0.64 -6.13 10.57
C LYS A 6 1.28 -7.42 10.07
N ASP A 7 2.60 -7.52 10.17
CA ASP A 7 3.42 -8.65 9.69
C ASP A 7 3.24 -9.07 8.23
N TYR A 8 2.55 -8.27 7.41
CA TYR A 8 2.30 -8.65 6.02
C TYR A 8 3.59 -8.66 5.21
N VAL A 9 3.85 -9.78 4.54
CA VAL A 9 5.00 -9.96 3.66
C VAL A 9 4.68 -9.37 2.29
N ILE A 10 5.39 -8.32 1.93
CA ILE A 10 5.20 -7.55 0.70
C ILE A 10 6.28 -7.96 -0.31
N HIS A 11 5.88 -8.30 -1.54
CA HIS A 11 6.85 -8.43 -2.63
C HIS A 11 7.37 -7.05 -3.05
N VAL A 12 8.70 -6.93 -3.11
CA VAL A 12 9.41 -5.68 -3.42
C VAL A 12 9.03 -5.13 -4.79
N PHE A 13 8.85 -6.01 -5.77
CA PHE A 13 8.41 -5.62 -7.11
C PHE A 13 7.06 -4.86 -7.10
N TYR A 14 6.07 -5.35 -6.35
CA TYR A 14 4.76 -4.67 -6.25
C TYR A 14 4.86 -3.36 -5.48
N LEU A 15 5.69 -3.33 -4.43
CA LEU A 15 5.92 -2.13 -3.63
C LEU A 15 6.52 -1.00 -4.47
N ILE A 16 7.56 -1.29 -5.26
CA ILE A 16 8.21 -0.32 -6.14
C ILE A 16 7.20 0.24 -7.14
N ARG A 17 6.45 -0.63 -7.82
CA ARG A 17 5.43 -0.19 -8.79
C ARG A 17 4.36 0.70 -8.16
N LEU A 18 3.96 0.40 -6.91
CA LEU A 18 3.02 1.23 -6.18
C LEU A 18 3.61 2.61 -5.86
N TRP A 19 4.87 2.70 -5.44
CA TRP A 19 5.53 4.00 -5.19
C TRP A 19 5.70 4.85 -6.45
N VAL A 20 6.02 4.21 -7.58
CA VAL A 20 6.10 4.86 -8.89
C VAL A 20 4.71 5.36 -9.30
N ALA A 21 3.69 4.52 -9.19
CA ALA A 21 2.32 4.86 -9.57
C ALA A 21 1.71 6.00 -8.75
N GLU A 22 1.97 6.02 -7.43
CA GLU A 22 1.53 7.09 -6.54
C GLU A 22 2.33 8.39 -6.73
N GLY A 23 3.42 8.37 -7.51
CA GLY A 23 4.26 9.54 -7.75
C GLY A 23 5.02 10.03 -6.51
N PHE A 24 5.29 9.13 -5.55
CA PHE A 24 6.02 9.49 -4.33
C PHE A 24 7.51 9.75 -4.57
N LEU A 25 8.05 9.19 -5.65
CA LEU A 25 9.47 9.24 -5.98
C LEU A 25 9.76 10.46 -6.83
N LYS A 26 10.84 11.18 -6.49
CA LYS A 26 11.36 12.25 -7.35
C LYS A 26 12.29 11.64 -8.40
N PRO A 27 12.19 12.02 -9.68
CA PRO A 27 13.12 11.56 -10.70
C PRO A 27 14.53 12.10 -10.40
N ILE A 28 15.53 11.21 -10.44
CA ILE A 28 16.95 11.56 -10.27
C ILE A 28 17.68 11.09 -11.52
N ILE A 29 18.09 12.00 -12.40
CA ILE A 29 18.81 11.65 -13.63
C ILE A 29 20.25 11.25 -13.28
N PRO A 30 20.80 10.16 -13.85
CA PRO A 30 20.27 9.34 -14.95
C PRO A 30 19.48 8.08 -14.53
N LYS A 31 19.07 7.97 -13.26
CA LYS A 31 18.39 6.78 -12.73
C LYS A 31 16.93 6.71 -13.15
N SER A 32 16.46 5.49 -13.39
CA SER A 32 15.03 5.16 -13.49
C SER A 32 14.33 5.36 -12.16
N LEU A 33 13.00 5.54 -12.18
CA LEU A 33 12.23 5.66 -10.93
C LEU A 33 12.28 4.37 -10.11
N GLU A 34 12.41 3.22 -10.77
CA GLU A 34 12.59 1.92 -10.14
C GLU A 34 13.93 1.82 -9.39
N GLU A 35 15.02 2.31 -9.97
CA GLU A 35 16.32 2.38 -9.28
C GLU A 35 16.27 3.33 -8.09
N VAL A 36 15.66 4.50 -8.25
CA VAL A 36 15.42 5.43 -7.13
C VAL A 36 14.58 4.75 -6.04
N ALA A 37 13.54 3.99 -6.41
CA ALA A 37 12.72 3.25 -5.46
C ALA A 37 13.52 2.20 -4.67
N LYS A 38 14.43 1.48 -5.35
CA LYS A 38 15.29 0.47 -4.71
C LYS A 38 16.24 1.11 -3.71
N GLU A 39 16.84 2.26 -4.04
CA GLU A 39 17.72 3.00 -3.12
C GLU A 39 16.95 3.51 -1.90
N TYR A 40 15.76 4.09 -2.10
CA TYR A 40 14.90 4.49 -0.99
C TYR A 40 14.50 3.29 -0.11
N LEU A 41 14.27 2.12 -0.70
CA LEU A 41 13.96 0.91 0.04
C LEU A 41 15.12 0.46 0.92
N GLU A 42 16.35 0.45 0.39
CA GLU A 42 17.54 0.11 1.16
C GLU A 42 17.81 1.16 2.27
N ASP A 43 17.65 2.45 2.01
CA ASP A 43 17.74 3.51 3.04
C ASP A 43 16.75 3.28 4.21
N LEU A 44 15.54 2.82 3.91
CA LEU A 44 14.53 2.49 4.92
C LEU A 44 14.88 1.22 5.70
N ILE A 45 15.58 0.27 5.07
CA ILE A 45 16.10 -0.93 5.72
C ILE A 45 17.25 -0.55 6.67
N ASP A 46 18.20 0.26 6.20
CA ASP A 46 19.35 0.74 6.99
C ASP A 46 18.91 1.54 8.22
N ARG A 47 17.76 2.23 8.13
CA ARG A 47 17.13 2.96 9.24
C ARG A 47 16.25 2.07 10.13
N ASN A 48 16.22 0.75 9.91
CA ASN A 48 15.37 -0.21 10.62
C ASN A 48 13.87 0.13 10.58
N LEU A 49 13.41 0.70 9.47
CA LEU A 49 11.98 1.00 9.26
C LEU A 49 11.27 -0.14 8.51
N ILE A 50 12.03 -0.92 7.74
CA ILE A 50 11.57 -2.06 6.97
C ILE A 50 12.41 -3.30 7.34
N MET A 51 11.73 -4.41 7.60
CA MET A 51 12.35 -5.71 7.80
C MET A 51 12.50 -6.44 6.46
N VAL A 52 13.70 -6.94 6.21
CA VAL A 52 13.96 -7.91 5.15
C VAL A 52 13.32 -9.25 5.53
N ARG A 53 12.50 -9.82 4.64
CA ARG A 53 11.89 -11.15 4.86
C ARG A 53 12.53 -12.22 3.99
N TYR A 54 12.92 -11.89 2.76
CA TYR A 54 13.62 -12.82 1.88
C TYR A 54 14.50 -12.07 0.87
N ARG A 55 15.78 -12.46 0.80
CA ARG A 55 16.71 -12.14 -0.28
C ARG A 55 16.95 -13.41 -1.12
N SER A 56 16.95 -13.25 -2.44
CA SER A 56 17.26 -14.34 -3.38
C SER A 56 18.76 -14.58 -3.40
N TYR A 57 19.16 -15.85 -3.33
CA TYR A 57 20.55 -16.29 -3.54
C TYR A 57 20.69 -17.17 -4.79
N ARG A 58 19.70 -17.10 -5.71
CA ARG A 58 19.76 -17.83 -6.99
C ARG A 58 20.78 -17.24 -7.95
N ASP A 59 21.11 -15.97 -7.74
CA ASP A 59 22.12 -15.17 -8.41
C ASP A 59 23.01 -14.54 -7.33
N ASP A 60 24.28 -14.27 -7.64
CA ASP A 60 25.25 -13.63 -6.73
C ASP A 60 24.86 -12.19 -6.35
N SER A 61 23.67 -11.73 -6.76
CA SER A 61 23.14 -10.38 -6.55
C SER A 61 22.54 -10.16 -5.15
N GLY A 62 22.10 -11.23 -4.46
CA GLY A 62 21.47 -11.10 -3.14
C GLY A 62 20.16 -10.28 -3.16
N GLU A 63 19.46 -10.23 -4.30
CA GLU A 63 18.36 -9.28 -4.51
C GLU A 63 17.22 -9.45 -3.48
N LEU A 64 16.78 -8.33 -2.89
CA LEU A 64 15.64 -8.27 -2.00
C LEU A 64 14.34 -8.61 -2.74
N LYS A 65 13.68 -9.69 -2.34
CA LYS A 65 12.44 -10.16 -2.98
C LYS A 65 11.21 -9.84 -2.14
N THR A 66 11.30 -9.96 -0.82
CA THR A 66 10.20 -9.63 0.08
C THR A 66 10.66 -8.87 1.32
N CYS A 67 9.78 -8.00 1.80
CA CYS A 67 9.99 -7.18 2.98
C CYS A 67 8.69 -7.02 3.77
N SER A 68 8.76 -6.47 4.97
CA SER A 68 7.59 -6.08 5.76
C SER A 68 7.90 -4.84 6.58
N ILE A 69 6.89 -4.07 6.98
CA ILE A 69 7.08 -2.95 7.89
C ILE A 69 7.13 -3.43 9.36
N HIS A 70 7.95 -2.81 10.19
CA HIS A 70 7.90 -3.02 11.65
C HIS A 70 6.57 -2.55 12.23
N ASP A 71 5.98 -3.33 13.12
CA ASP A 71 4.68 -3.02 13.74
C ASP A 71 4.63 -1.65 14.42
N LEU A 72 5.69 -1.27 15.13
CA LEU A 72 5.76 0.04 15.80
C LEU A 72 5.76 1.20 14.78
N ILE A 73 6.52 1.04 13.69
CA ILE A 73 6.58 2.04 12.61
C ILE A 73 5.26 2.10 11.87
N ARG A 74 4.64 0.94 11.63
CA ARG A 74 3.32 0.85 11.02
C ARG A 74 2.27 1.58 11.87
N ASP A 75 2.23 1.34 13.16
CA ASP A 75 1.27 1.97 14.07
C ASP A 75 1.49 3.49 14.10
N LEU A 76 2.74 3.95 14.05
CA LEU A 76 3.06 5.37 13.89
C LEU A 76 2.54 5.95 12.57
N ILE A 77 2.75 5.27 11.44
CA ILE A 77 2.27 5.70 10.12
C ILE A 77 0.74 5.75 10.09
N VAL A 78 0.06 4.72 10.60
CA VAL A 78 -1.41 4.67 10.61
C VAL A 78 -1.97 5.80 11.48
N ARG A 79 -1.38 6.05 12.65
CA ARG A 79 -1.78 7.15 13.52
C ARG A 79 -1.61 8.49 12.81
N LYS A 80 -0.45 8.73 12.22
CA LYS A 80 -0.15 10.00 11.53
C LYS A 80 -1.05 10.21 10.31
N ALA A 81 -1.27 9.16 9.53
CA ALA A 81 -2.13 9.23 8.35
C ALA A 81 -3.61 9.41 8.71
N ARG A 82 -4.06 8.96 9.89
CA ARG A 82 -5.40 9.27 10.41
C ARG A 82 -5.52 10.74 10.82
N GLU A 83 -4.51 11.29 11.51
CA GLU A 83 -4.46 12.72 11.85
C GLU A 83 -4.56 13.60 10.60
N GLU A 84 -3.90 13.20 9.52
CA GLU A 84 -3.88 13.92 8.24
C GLU A 84 -5.05 13.59 7.30
N LYS A 85 -6.00 12.74 7.74
CA LYS A 85 -7.13 12.22 6.92
C LYS A 85 -6.67 11.64 5.58
N PHE A 86 -5.49 11.02 5.60
CA PHE A 86 -4.83 10.45 4.43
C PHE A 86 -5.15 8.96 4.27
N LEU A 87 -5.17 8.21 5.36
CA LEU A 87 -5.39 6.76 5.37
C LEU A 87 -6.35 6.36 6.49
N HIS A 88 -7.36 5.56 6.13
CA HIS A 88 -8.17 4.84 7.09
C HIS A 88 -7.96 3.33 6.93
N VAL A 89 -7.69 2.65 8.05
CA VAL A 89 -7.36 1.22 8.09
C VAL A 89 -8.43 0.50 8.89
N MET A 90 -9.09 -0.48 8.26
CA MET A 90 -10.23 -1.20 8.81
C MET A 90 -9.84 -2.66 9.10
N ASN A 91 -9.94 -3.07 10.36
CA ASN A 91 -9.39 -4.35 10.83
C ASN A 91 -10.42 -5.25 11.53
N GLN A 92 -11.69 -4.86 11.62
CA GLN A 92 -12.73 -5.61 12.35
C GLN A 92 -14.12 -5.40 11.73
N LYS A 93 -15.03 -6.38 11.96
CA LYS A 93 -16.47 -6.32 11.66
C LYS A 93 -17.10 -5.13 12.39
N VAL A 94 -17.07 -3.96 11.76
CA VAL A 94 -17.75 -2.77 12.25
C VAL A 94 -18.60 -2.24 11.10
N GLU A 95 -19.90 -2.08 11.35
CA GLU A 95 -20.78 -1.34 10.44
C GLU A 95 -20.25 0.08 10.30
N ILE A 96 -19.95 0.47 9.07
CA ILE A 96 -19.25 1.71 8.78
C ILE A 96 -20.30 2.79 8.54
N SER A 97 -20.21 3.93 9.26
CA SER A 97 -20.98 5.09 8.84
C SER A 97 -20.36 5.69 7.57
N PRO A 98 -21.15 6.05 6.54
CA PRO A 98 -20.65 6.70 5.32
C PRO A 98 -19.80 7.96 5.58
N GLU A 99 -20.01 8.60 6.74
CA GLU A 99 -19.30 9.79 7.20
C GLU A 99 -17.79 9.55 7.45
N ILE A 100 -17.38 8.34 7.83
CA ILE A 100 -15.96 7.99 8.05
C ILE A 100 -15.20 7.92 6.73
N ILE A 101 -15.90 7.56 5.65
CA ILE A 101 -15.34 7.32 4.31
C ILE A 101 -15.31 8.63 3.51
N LYS A 102 -16.32 9.48 3.71
CA LYS A 102 -16.31 10.86 3.21
C LYS A 102 -15.10 11.58 3.84
N ASN A 103 -14.16 12.01 2.99
CA ASN A 103 -12.91 12.72 3.31
C ASN A 103 -11.63 11.87 3.49
N GLN A 104 -11.62 10.58 3.14
CA GLN A 104 -10.38 9.80 3.10
C GLN A 104 -9.81 9.74 1.69
N ARG A 105 -8.48 9.90 1.55
CA ARG A 105 -7.80 9.78 0.24
C ARG A 105 -7.49 8.33 -0.10
N HIS A 106 -7.12 7.52 0.88
CA HIS A 106 -6.77 6.11 0.70
C HIS A 106 -7.49 5.25 1.77
N LEU A 107 -8.05 4.11 1.34
CA LEU A 107 -8.77 3.18 2.21
C LEU A 107 -8.12 1.80 2.17
N SER A 108 -7.95 1.16 3.34
CA SER A 108 -7.45 -0.22 3.46
C SER A 108 -8.41 -1.07 4.27
N ILE A 109 -8.83 -2.18 3.67
CA ILE A 109 -9.79 -3.11 4.26
C ILE A 109 -9.13 -4.48 4.39
N TYR A 110 -9.21 -5.05 5.60
CA TYR A 110 -8.77 -6.41 5.89
C TYR A 110 -9.95 -7.26 6.37
N GLY A 111 -10.10 -8.47 5.79
CA GLY A 111 -11.13 -9.44 6.15
C GLY A 111 -12.44 -9.34 5.36
N GLU A 112 -13.42 -10.20 5.68
CA GLU A 112 -14.75 -10.20 5.07
C GLU A 112 -15.60 -9.03 5.60
N ILE A 113 -15.49 -7.86 4.97
CA ILE A 113 -16.42 -6.76 5.21
C ILE A 113 -17.54 -6.81 4.16
N ARG A 114 -18.79 -6.80 4.62
CA ARG A 114 -19.94 -6.50 3.75
C ARG A 114 -19.96 -4.99 3.55
N PHE A 115 -19.29 -4.52 2.51
CA PHE A 115 -19.30 -3.13 2.09
C PHE A 115 -20.23 -2.98 0.89
N ASP A 116 -21.27 -2.14 1.00
CA ASP A 116 -22.03 -1.77 -0.18
C ASP A 116 -21.22 -0.72 -0.94
N VAL A 117 -20.85 -1.03 -2.18
CA VAL A 117 -20.10 -0.11 -3.07
C VAL A 117 -20.91 1.18 -3.29
N GLY A 118 -22.23 1.13 -3.07
CA GLY A 118 -23.09 2.31 -2.96
C GLY A 118 -22.52 3.34 -1.97
N ASP A 119 -22.09 2.97 -0.77
CA ASP A 119 -21.68 3.95 0.24
C ASP A 119 -20.40 4.75 -0.11
N MET A 120 -19.71 4.39 -1.21
CA MET A 120 -18.57 5.13 -1.77
C MET A 120 -18.96 6.17 -2.83
N TYR A 121 -20.21 6.21 -3.30
CA TYR A 121 -20.68 7.32 -4.15
C TYR A 121 -20.58 8.62 -3.33
N ASP A 122 -19.93 9.64 -3.89
CA ASP A 122 -19.61 10.92 -3.20
C ASP A 122 -18.40 10.89 -2.21
N SER A 123 -17.52 9.89 -2.30
CA SER A 123 -16.25 9.86 -1.52
C SER A 123 -15.05 10.45 -2.28
N THR A 124 -14.10 11.05 -1.57
CA THR A 124 -12.81 11.56 -2.12
C THR A 124 -11.71 10.50 -2.20
N VAL A 125 -12.09 9.22 -2.05
CA VAL A 125 -11.17 8.08 -2.04
C VAL A 125 -10.57 7.87 -3.42
N ARG A 126 -9.24 7.94 -3.49
CA ARG A 126 -8.44 7.77 -4.71
C ARG A 126 -7.95 6.34 -4.90
N SER A 127 -7.66 5.63 -3.81
CA SER A 127 -7.24 4.22 -3.86
C SER A 127 -7.89 3.37 -2.77
N LEU A 128 -8.18 2.11 -3.10
CA LEU A 128 -8.66 1.09 -2.16
C LEU A 128 -7.76 -0.14 -2.24
N LEU A 129 -7.29 -0.62 -1.08
CA LEU A 129 -6.65 -1.93 -0.95
C LEU A 129 -7.57 -2.85 -0.16
N HIS A 130 -8.03 -3.93 -0.79
CA HIS A 130 -8.83 -4.97 -0.14
C HIS A 130 -8.01 -6.27 -0.07
N LEU A 131 -7.77 -6.74 1.15
CA LEU A 131 -7.02 -7.96 1.44
C LEU A 131 -7.94 -8.89 2.23
N ALA A 132 -8.60 -9.80 1.52
CA ALA A 132 -9.35 -10.91 2.12
C ALA A 132 -8.48 -12.18 2.11
N ASP A 133 -8.56 -12.96 3.19
CA ASP A 133 -7.76 -14.19 3.41
C ASP A 133 -8.04 -15.34 2.41
N SER A 134 -8.83 -15.10 1.37
CA SER A 134 -8.94 -15.99 0.21
C SER A 134 -8.97 -15.18 -1.07
N LEU A 135 -7.90 -15.30 -1.85
CA LEU A 135 -7.75 -14.87 -3.25
C LEU A 135 -7.84 -13.35 -3.49
N LEU A 136 -6.70 -12.82 -3.95
CA LEU A 136 -6.57 -11.50 -4.58
C LEU A 136 -7.79 -11.15 -5.42
N SER A 137 -8.58 -10.19 -4.95
CA SER A 137 -9.38 -9.36 -5.84
C SER A 137 -9.13 -7.90 -5.52
N VAL A 138 -8.11 -7.33 -6.16
CA VAL A 138 -7.99 -5.87 -6.39
C VAL A 138 -9.03 -5.42 -7.43
N ASN A 139 -10.10 -6.20 -7.62
CA ASN A 139 -11.12 -6.01 -8.65
C ASN A 139 -12.40 -5.51 -7.99
N LYS A 140 -12.43 -4.20 -7.72
CA LYS A 140 -13.59 -3.30 -7.82
C LYS A 140 -13.27 -2.02 -7.05
N CYS A 141 -12.47 -1.16 -7.66
CA CYS A 141 -12.41 0.23 -7.22
C CYS A 141 -12.38 1.15 -8.44
N SER A 142 -13.49 1.87 -8.62
CA SER A 142 -13.82 2.98 -9.53
C SER A 142 -13.31 2.95 -11.00
N PRO A 143 -14.06 3.53 -11.96
CA PRO A 143 -13.63 3.67 -13.36
C PRO A 143 -12.30 4.39 -13.59
N LEU A 144 -11.73 5.06 -12.57
CA LEU A 144 -10.50 5.84 -12.69
C LEU A 144 -9.22 5.00 -12.58
N LEU A 145 -9.29 3.77 -12.05
CA LEU A 145 -8.14 2.82 -12.07
C LEU A 145 -8.13 1.92 -13.32
N ARG A 146 -9.20 1.91 -14.14
CA ARG A 146 -9.22 1.17 -15.42
C ARG A 146 -8.26 1.73 -16.46
N CYS A 147 -7.96 3.03 -16.40
CA CYS A 147 -6.96 3.65 -17.28
C CYS A 147 -5.52 3.24 -16.93
N TRP A 148 -5.26 2.78 -15.70
CA TRP A 148 -3.92 2.42 -15.24
C TRP A 148 -3.44 1.04 -15.69
N MET A 149 -4.35 0.10 -15.97
CA MET A 149 -3.99 -1.23 -16.44
C MET A 149 -3.94 -1.36 -17.98
N HIS A 150 -4.45 -0.37 -18.72
CA HIS A 150 -4.43 -0.35 -20.19
C HIS A 150 -3.35 0.58 -20.78
N ALA A 151 -2.51 1.19 -19.94
CA ALA A 151 -1.36 1.98 -20.35
C ALA A 151 -0.02 1.25 -20.09
N ILE A 152 -0.05 -0.09 -20.11
CA ILE A 152 1.10 -0.99 -20.19
C ILE A 152 0.88 -1.89 -21.40
#